data_AF-A0A527GVT1-F1
#
_entry.id   AF-A0A527GVT1-F1
#
_cell.length_a   1.000
_cell.length_b   1.000
_cell.length_c   1.000
_cell.angle_alpha   90.00
_cell.angle_beta   90.00
_cell.angle_gamma   90.00
#
_symmetry.space_group_name_H-M   'P 1'
#
loop_
_entity.id
_entity.type
_entity.pdbx_description
1 polymer ?
#
loop_
_entity_poly.entity_id
_entity_poly.type
_entity_poly.pdbx_seq_one_letter_code
_entity_poly.pdbx_strand_id
1 'polypeptide(L)'
;ILIIRHQSAGAAALLAQKVGCSVVNAGDGAHEHPTQALLDALTIRRAKGPLSKLIVAICGDILHSRVARSNIMLLNALGAQVRVVAPSTLLPTGIEKMGVIVTRSMAEGLKDADVVMMLRLQRERMEGAFVPSVREYFRYFGLDAEKLKAAKGDALVMH
;
A
#
# COMPACT_ATOMS: atom_id res chain seq x y z
N ILE A 1 -2.97 -10.51 -26.33
CA ILE A 1 -2.80 -9.79 -25.05
C ILE A 1 -1.32 -9.85 -24.70
N LEU A 2 -0.71 -8.71 -24.36
CA LEU A 2 0.68 -8.60 -23.90
C LEU A 2 0.70 -8.30 -22.40
N ILE A 3 1.51 -9.04 -21.63
CA ILE A 3 1.73 -8.79 -20.21
C ILE A 3 3.16 -8.29 -20.04
N ILE A 4 3.35 -7.10 -19.48
CA ILE A 4 4.66 -6.48 -19.34
C ILE A 4 4.96 -6.14 -17.89
N ARG A 5 6.19 -6.43 -17.47
CA ARG A 5 6.80 -5.91 -16.25
C ARG A 5 8.12 -5.26 -16.62
N HIS A 6 8.29 -3.99 -16.29
CA HIS A 6 9.46 -3.22 -16.71
C HIS A 6 9.97 -2.32 -15.59
N GLN A 7 11.26 -1.96 -15.62
CA GLN A 7 11.86 -1.11 -14.58
C GLN A 7 11.52 0.37 -14.75
N SER A 8 11.30 0.82 -15.99
CA SER A 8 10.91 2.21 -16.28
C SER A 8 9.43 2.45 -16.01
N ALA A 9 9.13 3.50 -15.26
CA ALA A 9 7.76 4.00 -15.09
C ALA A 9 7.16 4.42 -16.45
N GLY A 10 5.89 4.11 -16.68
CA GLY A 10 5.17 4.45 -17.90
C GLY A 10 5.43 3.53 -19.10
N ALA A 11 6.31 2.52 -18.98
CA ALA A 11 6.67 1.63 -20.09
C ALA A 11 5.45 0.89 -20.65
N ALA A 12 4.56 0.41 -19.77
CA ALA A 12 3.33 -0.26 -20.18
C ALA A 12 2.40 0.66 -20.96
N ALA A 13 2.24 1.91 -20.49
CA ALA A 13 1.41 2.92 -21.14
C ALA A 13 1.96 3.33 -22.52
N LEU A 14 3.27 3.51 -22.63
CA LEU A 14 3.93 3.81 -23.90
C LEU A 14 3.76 2.65 -24.89
N LEU A 15 3.97 1.41 -24.45
CA LEU A 15 3.82 0.24 -25.31
C LEU A 15 2.38 0.12 -25.82
N ALA A 16 1.39 0.36 -24.95
CA ALA A 16 -0.03 0.33 -25.31
C ALA A 16 -0.40 1.30 -26.45
N GLN A 17 0.32 2.42 -26.58
CA GLN A 17 0.12 3.37 -27.68
C GLN A 17 0.75 2.90 -29.02
N LYS A 18 1.56 1.84 -29.01
CA LYS A 18 2.36 1.40 -30.17
C LYS A 18 1.96 0.03 -30.71
N VAL A 19 1.08 -0.70 -30.02
CA VAL A 19 0.66 -2.05 -30.41
C VAL A 19 -0.85 -2.12 -30.62
N GLY A 20 -1.28 -2.97 -31.56
CA GLY A 20 -2.71 -3.18 -31.86
C GLY A 20 -3.43 -4.14 -30.91
N CYS A 21 -2.78 -4.63 -29.85
CA CYS A 21 -3.36 -5.58 -28.90
C CYS A 21 -3.39 -5.02 -27.48
N SER A 22 -4.27 -5.53 -26.62
CA SER A 22 -4.34 -5.11 -25.21
C SER A 22 -3.04 -5.39 -24.46
N VAL A 23 -2.60 -4.41 -23.66
CA VAL A 23 -1.41 -4.47 -22.79
C VAL A 23 -1.86 -4.47 -21.33
N VAL A 24 -1.33 -5.40 -20.53
CA VAL A 24 -1.57 -5.51 -19.10
C VAL A 24 -0.27 -5.17 -18.35
N ASN A 25 -0.33 -4.14 -17.50
CA ASN A 25 0.78 -3.74 -16.63
C ASN A 25 0.88 -4.71 -15.43
N ALA A 26 1.91 -5.55 -15.43
CA ALA A 26 2.27 -6.41 -14.31
C ALA A 26 3.31 -5.77 -13.36
N GLY A 27 3.57 -4.47 -13.53
CA GLY A 27 4.42 -3.62 -12.70
C GLY A 27 5.40 -2.79 -13.51
N ASP A 28 5.38 -1.46 -13.35
CA ASP A 28 6.30 -0.54 -14.02
C ASP A 28 7.06 0.37 -13.03
N GLY A 29 8.34 0.09 -12.82
CA GLY A 29 9.18 0.82 -11.87
C GLY A 29 8.58 0.85 -10.47
N ALA A 30 8.58 2.04 -9.85
CA ALA A 30 7.89 2.34 -8.59
C ALA A 30 6.51 3.00 -8.79
N HIS A 31 6.02 3.02 -10.04
CA HIS A 31 4.81 3.73 -10.44
C HIS A 31 3.56 2.92 -10.10
N GLU A 32 3.28 1.80 -10.79
CA GLU A 32 2.08 1.02 -10.53
C GLU A 32 2.32 -0.49 -10.48
N HIS A 33 1.41 -1.20 -9.83
CA HIS A 33 1.26 -2.66 -9.90
C HIS A 33 -0.26 -3.01 -9.87
N PRO A 34 -1.02 -2.68 -10.94
CA PRO A 34 -2.47 -2.67 -10.89
C PRO A 34 -3.07 -4.06 -10.67
N THR A 35 -2.41 -5.12 -11.15
CA THR A 35 -2.84 -6.50 -10.93
C THR A 35 -2.77 -6.92 -9.45
N GLN A 36 -1.80 -6.41 -8.68
CA GLN A 36 -1.68 -6.69 -7.26
C GLN A 36 -2.81 -6.00 -6.49
N ALA A 37 -3.07 -4.71 -6.79
CA ALA A 37 -4.17 -3.98 -6.16
C ALA A 37 -5.52 -4.67 -6.43
N LEU A 38 -5.75 -5.17 -7.65
CA LEU A 38 -6.97 -5.92 -7.96
C LEU A 38 -7.08 -7.23 -7.16
N LEU A 39 -5.97 -7.96 -7.00
CA LEU A 39 -5.93 -9.17 -6.18
C LEU A 39 -6.19 -8.86 -4.70
N ASP A 40 -5.61 -7.78 -4.18
CA ASP A 40 -5.80 -7.35 -2.80
C ASP A 40 -7.25 -6.95 -2.56
N ALA A 41 -7.83 -6.13 -3.45
CA ALA A 41 -9.23 -5.74 -3.39
C ALA A 41 -10.19 -6.94 -3.47
N LEU A 42 -9.89 -7.92 -4.33
CA LEU A 42 -10.66 -9.16 -4.41
C LEU A 42 -10.57 -9.97 -3.10
N THR A 43 -9.39 -10.04 -2.50
CA THR A 43 -9.16 -10.73 -1.23
C THR A 43 -9.94 -10.08 -0.10
N ILE A 44 -9.85 -8.76 0.03
CA ILE A 44 -10.64 -7.97 0.99
C ILE A 44 -12.13 -8.22 0.75
N ARG A 45 -12.59 -8.18 -0.51
CA ARG A 45 -14.00 -8.37 -0.85
C ARG A 45 -14.54 -9.73 -0.44
N ARG A 46 -13.75 -10.78 -0.61
CA ARG A 46 -14.12 -12.15 -0.23
C ARG A 46 -14.18 -12.31 1.28
N ALA A 47 -13.30 -11.65 2.03
CA ALA A 47 -13.22 -11.79 3.47
C ALA A 47 -14.21 -10.88 4.23
N LYS A 48 -14.41 -9.64 3.77
CA LYS A 48 -15.16 -8.59 4.50
C LYS A 48 -16.41 -8.11 3.78
N GLY A 49 -16.66 -8.54 2.54
CA GLY A 49 -17.80 -8.09 1.74
C GLY A 49 -17.49 -6.79 0.97
N PRO A 50 -18.48 -5.92 0.70
CA PRO A 50 -18.26 -4.68 -0.04
C PRO A 50 -17.15 -3.82 0.55
N LEU A 51 -16.26 -3.26 -0.30
CA LEU A 51 -15.12 -2.46 0.17
C LEU A 51 -15.51 -1.05 0.64
N SER A 52 -16.68 -0.57 0.22
CA SER A 52 -17.17 0.76 0.58
C SER A 52 -17.24 0.90 2.10
N LYS A 53 -16.71 2.02 2.63
CA LYS A 53 -16.65 2.37 4.05
C LYS A 53 -15.73 1.50 4.91
N LEU A 54 -15.04 0.49 4.35
CA LEU A 54 -14.00 -0.22 5.09
C LEU A 54 -12.84 0.72 5.40
N ILE A 55 -12.28 0.60 6.59
CA ILE A 55 -11.06 1.29 6.98
C ILE A 55 -9.86 0.38 6.67
N VAL A 56 -9.03 0.78 5.70
CA VAL A 56 -7.85 0.02 5.30
C VAL A 56 -6.60 0.78 5.74
N ALA A 57 -5.83 0.21 6.67
CA ALA A 57 -4.55 0.76 7.11
C ALA A 57 -3.40 0.10 6.34
N ILE A 58 -2.65 0.89 5.58
CA ILE A 58 -1.45 0.45 4.85
C ILE A 58 -0.22 0.94 5.61
N CYS A 59 0.58 0.01 6.11
CA CYS A 59 1.66 0.31 7.05
C CYS A 59 3.03 -0.02 6.43
N GLY A 60 3.92 0.99 6.34
CA GLY A 60 5.34 0.75 6.10
C GLY A 60 6.03 1.72 5.15
N ASP A 61 6.85 1.22 4.22
CA ASP A 61 7.57 2.07 3.23
C ASP A 61 6.64 2.56 2.11
N ILE A 62 5.85 3.60 2.40
CA ILE A 62 4.87 4.18 1.46
C ILE A 62 5.57 4.93 0.33
N LEU A 63 6.67 5.62 0.65
CA LEU A 63 7.45 6.45 -0.27
C LEU A 63 7.85 5.67 -1.53
N HIS A 64 8.23 4.41 -1.37
CA HIS A 64 8.77 3.61 -2.47
C HIS A 64 7.89 2.41 -2.87
N SER A 65 6.69 2.28 -2.30
CA SER A 65 5.81 1.14 -2.56
C SER A 65 4.82 1.42 -3.69
N ARG A 66 5.09 0.83 -4.86
CA ARG A 66 4.12 0.76 -5.97
C ARG A 66 2.83 0.03 -5.59
N VAL A 67 2.92 -0.96 -4.69
CA VAL A 67 1.75 -1.71 -4.18
C VAL A 67 0.87 -0.78 -3.35
N ALA A 68 1.48 0.01 -2.45
CA ALA A 68 0.75 1.00 -1.67
C ALA A 68 0.05 2.03 -2.58
N ARG A 69 0.78 2.57 -3.57
CA ARG A 69 0.23 3.55 -4.50
C ARG A 69 -0.98 3.02 -5.29
N SER A 70 -0.85 1.83 -5.88
CA SER A 70 -1.95 1.20 -6.62
C SER A 70 -3.13 0.84 -5.72
N ASN A 71 -2.89 0.36 -4.49
CA ASN A 71 -3.96 0.09 -3.54
C ASN A 71 -4.67 1.36 -3.08
N ILE A 72 -3.95 2.45 -2.78
CA ILE A 72 -4.55 3.74 -2.41
C ILE A 72 -5.53 4.18 -3.50
N MET A 73 -5.10 4.19 -4.76
CA MET A 73 -5.94 4.64 -5.88
C MET A 73 -7.18 3.75 -6.04
N LEU A 74 -7.00 2.43 -6.05
CA LEU A 74 -8.10 1.49 -6.25
C LEU A 74 -9.09 1.49 -5.07
N LEU A 75 -8.60 1.43 -3.84
CA LEU A 75 -9.44 1.36 -2.65
C LEU A 75 -10.24 2.65 -2.45
N ASN A 76 -9.64 3.82 -2.70
CA ASN A 76 -10.37 5.08 -2.69
C ASN A 76 -11.44 5.14 -3.78
N ALA A 77 -11.13 4.67 -5.00
CA ALA A 77 -12.12 4.58 -6.08
C ALA A 77 -13.28 3.62 -5.76
N LEU A 78 -13.03 2.58 -4.94
CA LEU A 78 -14.05 1.64 -4.45
C LEU A 78 -14.75 2.12 -3.17
N GLY A 79 -14.44 3.32 -2.69
CA GLY A 79 -15.10 3.98 -1.56
C GLY A 79 -14.64 3.50 -0.17
N ALA A 80 -13.49 2.83 -0.07
CA ALA A 80 -12.86 2.56 1.21
C ALA A 80 -12.19 3.82 1.77
N GLN A 81 -12.01 3.90 3.08
CA GLN A 81 -11.22 4.93 3.73
C GLN A 81 -9.80 4.42 3.94
N VAL A 82 -8.85 4.92 3.15
CA VAL A 82 -7.45 4.49 3.24
C VAL A 82 -6.68 5.34 4.25
N ARG A 83 -5.96 4.66 5.14
CA ARG A 83 -4.98 5.24 6.05
C ARG A 83 -3.59 4.76 5.67
N VAL A 84 -2.62 5.67 5.74
CA VAL A 84 -1.21 5.31 5.62
C VAL A 84 -0.54 5.49 6.97
N VAL A 85 0.28 4.50 7.35
CA VAL A 85 0.97 4.46 8.65
C VAL A 85 2.46 4.29 8.42
N ALA A 86 3.23 5.35 8.62
CA ALA A 86 4.66 5.32 8.36
C ALA A 86 5.40 6.46 9.09
N PRO A 87 6.71 6.33 9.35
CA PRO A 87 7.52 7.47 9.77
C PRO A 87 7.60 8.50 8.65
N SER A 88 7.84 9.78 9.00
CA SER A 88 7.92 10.88 8.04
C SER A 88 8.95 10.65 6.93
N THR A 89 10.04 9.93 7.23
CA THR A 89 11.09 9.58 6.25
C THR A 89 10.65 8.57 5.19
N LEU A 90 9.53 7.86 5.41
CA LEU A 90 8.97 6.86 4.49
C LEU A 90 7.61 7.28 3.93
N LEU A 91 7.25 8.56 4.05
CA LEU A 91 6.06 9.13 3.43
C LEU A 91 6.45 10.01 2.23
N PRO A 92 5.79 9.86 1.08
CA PRO A 92 6.00 10.79 -0.03
C PRO A 92 5.39 12.15 0.28
N THR A 93 6.05 13.21 -0.16
CA THR A 93 5.57 14.59 0.00
C THR A 93 4.20 14.76 -0.65
N GLY A 94 3.23 15.25 0.12
CA GLY A 94 1.88 15.52 -0.36
C GLY A 94 1.03 14.27 -0.60
N ILE A 95 1.35 13.14 0.04
CA ILE A 95 0.56 11.90 -0.01
C ILE A 95 -0.92 12.11 0.32
N GLU A 96 -1.24 13.10 1.16
CA GLU A 96 -2.60 13.48 1.54
C GLU A 96 -3.47 13.81 0.31
N LYS A 97 -2.85 14.34 -0.76
CA LYS A 97 -3.54 14.64 -2.03
C LYS A 97 -4.08 13.41 -2.74
N MET A 98 -3.64 12.21 -2.36
CA MET A 98 -4.19 10.95 -2.86
C MET A 98 -5.48 10.52 -2.15
N GLY A 99 -6.02 11.34 -1.23
CA GLY A 99 -7.24 11.05 -0.50
C GLY A 99 -7.04 10.04 0.63
N VAL A 100 -5.88 10.08 1.29
CA VAL A 100 -5.57 9.21 2.43
C VAL A 100 -5.47 10.01 3.72
N ILE A 101 -5.73 9.34 4.85
CA ILE A 101 -5.42 9.86 6.18
C ILE A 101 -4.01 9.40 6.55
N VAL A 102 -3.14 10.35 6.86
CA VAL A 102 -1.75 10.06 7.26
C VAL A 102 -1.68 9.92 8.77
N THR A 103 -1.10 8.83 9.24
CA THR A 103 -0.83 8.59 10.66
C THR A 103 0.63 8.20 10.85
N ARG A 104 1.21 8.64 11.97
CA ARG A 104 2.62 8.39 12.31
C ARG A 104 2.79 7.41 13.46
N SER A 105 1.69 6.83 13.93
CA SER A 105 1.68 5.82 14.99
C SER A 105 0.80 4.65 14.59
N MET A 106 1.23 3.44 14.92
CA MET A 106 0.43 2.23 14.68
C MET A 106 -0.87 2.25 15.48
N ALA A 107 -0.86 2.77 16.71
CA ALA A 107 -2.06 2.84 17.54
C ALA A 107 -3.17 3.69 16.89
N GLU A 108 -2.83 4.86 16.35
CA GLU A 108 -3.78 5.73 15.66
C GLU A 108 -4.17 5.18 14.30
N GLY A 109 -3.18 4.73 13.52
CA GLY A 109 -3.39 4.20 12.17
C GLY A 109 -4.31 2.98 12.13
N LEU A 110 -4.12 2.07 13.10
CA LEU A 110 -4.88 0.83 13.19
C LEU A 110 -6.23 0.99 13.88
N LYS A 111 -6.51 2.12 14.55
CA LYS A 111 -7.73 2.30 15.35
C LYS A 111 -9.01 1.99 14.54
N ASP A 112 -9.75 0.96 14.92
CA ASP A 112 -10.98 0.54 14.22
C ASP A 112 -10.77 0.11 12.75
N ALA A 113 -9.54 -0.25 12.36
CA ALA A 113 -9.26 -0.73 11.01
C ALA A 113 -9.94 -2.08 10.73
N ASP A 114 -10.55 -2.22 9.56
CA ASP A 114 -11.12 -3.47 9.04
C ASP A 114 -10.06 -4.34 8.38
N VAL A 115 -9.04 -3.70 7.79
CA VAL A 115 -7.94 -4.35 7.09
C VAL A 115 -6.62 -3.67 7.47
N VAL A 116 -5.62 -4.49 7.80
CA VAL A 116 -4.25 -4.07 8.10
C VAL A 116 -3.32 -4.68 7.06
N MET A 117 -2.81 -3.84 6.15
CA MET A 117 -1.91 -4.23 5.07
C MET A 117 -0.49 -3.82 5.42
N MET A 118 0.37 -4.79 5.69
CA MET A 118 1.77 -4.58 6.00
C MET A 118 2.61 -4.55 4.72
N LEU A 119 3.48 -3.57 4.60
CA LEU A 119 4.45 -3.49 3.51
C LEU A 119 5.80 -4.02 3.96
N ARG A 120 6.48 -4.72 3.06
CA ARG A 120 7.85 -5.16 3.30
C ARG A 120 8.80 -3.98 3.37
N LEU A 121 9.59 -3.92 4.44
CA LEU A 121 10.74 -3.01 4.53
C LEU A 121 11.92 -3.58 3.74
N GLN A 122 12.42 -2.82 2.77
CA GLN A 122 13.62 -3.15 2.01
C GLN A 122 14.86 -2.57 2.71
N ARG A 123 15.78 -3.44 3.15
CA ARG A 123 16.94 -3.06 3.99
C ARG A 123 17.92 -2.19 3.22
N GLU A 124 18.06 -2.45 1.94
CA GLU A 124 18.88 -1.69 0.98
C GLU A 124 18.46 -0.22 0.87
N ARG A 125 17.22 0.13 1.24
CA ARG A 125 16.72 1.51 1.22
C ARG A 125 16.99 2.27 2.52
N MET A 126 17.41 1.57 3.57
CA MET A 126 17.65 2.14 4.89
C MET A 126 19.00 2.87 4.98
N GLU A 127 19.98 2.45 4.17
CA GLU A 127 21.35 3.00 4.21
C GLU A 127 21.43 4.46 3.73
N GLY A 128 20.45 4.92 2.94
CA GLY A 128 20.45 6.27 2.35
C GLY A 128 19.38 7.26 2.87
N ALA A 129 18.40 6.81 3.66
CA ALA A 129 17.16 7.56 3.89
C ALA A 129 16.96 8.11 5.33
N PHE A 130 18.03 8.23 6.13
CA PHE A 130 17.95 8.67 7.55
C PHE A 130 16.87 7.91 8.34
N VAL A 131 16.69 6.62 8.02
CA VAL A 131 15.66 5.80 8.65
C VAL A 131 16.20 5.27 9.99
N PRO A 132 15.38 5.22 11.06
CA PRO A 132 15.75 4.53 12.29
C PRO A 132 16.25 3.11 12.01
N SER A 133 17.11 2.56 12.88
CA SER A 133 17.62 1.20 12.68
C SER A 133 16.48 0.19 12.42
N VAL A 134 16.73 -0.91 11.69
CA VAL A 134 15.69 -1.93 11.42
C VAL A 134 14.96 -2.37 12.70
N ARG A 135 15.70 -2.46 13.81
CA ARG A 135 15.15 -2.81 15.13
C ARG A 135 14.20 -1.74 15.67
N GLU A 136 14.58 -0.48 15.53
CA GLU A 136 13.76 0.65 15.96
C GLU A 136 12.52 0.80 15.08
N TYR A 137 12.66 0.65 13.77
CA TYR A 137 11.53 0.59 12.86
C TYR A 137 10.55 -0.52 13.26
N PHE A 138 11.03 -1.74 13.49
CA PHE A 138 10.17 -2.85 13.89
C PHE A 138 9.47 -2.60 15.23
N ARG A 139 10.16 -1.97 16.19
CA ARG A 139 9.57 -1.58 17.47
C ARG A 139 8.36 -0.66 17.29
N TYR A 140 8.46 0.36 16.43
CA TYR A 140 7.40 1.37 16.29
C TYR A 140 6.35 1.02 15.23
N PHE A 141 6.76 0.47 14.10
CA PHE A 141 5.93 0.26 12.91
C PHE A 141 5.76 -1.22 12.52
N GLY A 142 6.51 -2.14 13.15
CA GLY A 142 6.26 -3.57 13.00
C GLY A 142 4.94 -3.95 13.68
N LEU A 143 4.15 -4.79 13.02
CA LEU A 143 2.89 -5.31 13.55
C LEU A 143 3.17 -6.44 14.54
N ASP A 144 2.65 -6.30 15.76
CA ASP A 144 2.65 -7.32 16.80
C ASP A 144 1.23 -7.44 17.38
N ALA A 145 1.05 -8.43 18.26
CA ALA A 145 -0.25 -8.71 18.87
C ALA A 145 -0.80 -7.51 19.67
N GLU A 146 0.06 -6.72 20.33
CA GLU A 146 -0.39 -5.57 21.11
C GLU A 146 -0.91 -4.45 20.23
N LYS A 147 -0.19 -4.12 19.15
CA LYS A 147 -0.62 -3.10 18.19
C LYS A 147 -1.88 -3.53 17.43
N LEU A 148 -2.01 -4.82 17.10
CA LEU A 148 -3.18 -5.33 16.39
C LEU A 148 -4.48 -5.17 17.20
N LYS A 149 -4.42 -5.11 18.54
CA LYS A 149 -5.59 -4.84 19.39
C LYS A 149 -6.25 -3.49 19.13
N ALA A 150 -5.55 -2.54 18.50
CA ALA A 150 -6.15 -1.26 18.10
C ALA A 150 -7.09 -1.40 16.90
N ALA A 151 -6.90 -2.43 16.06
CA ALA A 151 -7.80 -2.75 14.96
C ALA A 151 -9.08 -3.43 15.47
N LYS A 152 -10.06 -3.62 14.58
CA LYS A 152 -11.26 -4.40 14.93
C LYS A 152 -10.88 -5.84 15.27
N GLY A 153 -11.66 -6.47 16.16
CA GLY A 153 -11.42 -7.85 16.58
C GLY A 153 -11.48 -8.88 15.45
N ASP A 154 -12.12 -8.54 14.33
CA ASP A 154 -12.23 -9.35 13.12
C ASP A 154 -11.43 -8.76 11.93
N ALA A 155 -10.43 -7.92 12.21
CA ALA A 155 -9.62 -7.28 11.18
C ALA A 155 -8.85 -8.29 10.33
N LEU A 156 -8.83 -8.08 9.02
CA LEU A 156 -8.05 -8.87 8.08
C LEU A 156 -6.61 -8.35 8.04
N VAL A 157 -5.62 -9.22 8.28
CA VAL A 157 -4.20 -8.88 8.09
C VAL A 157 -3.72 -9.38 6.72
N MET A 158 -3.05 -8.51 5.96
CA MET A 158 -2.52 -8.78 4.63
C MET A 158 -1.06 -8.32 4.53
N HIS A 159 -0.29 -8.94 3.63
CA HIS A 159 1.09 -8.56 3.30
C HIS A 159 1.43 -9.04 1.87
#